data_AF-A0A257YAL0-F1
#
_entry.id   AF-A0A257YAL0-F1
#
_cell.length_a   1.000
_cell.length_b   1.000
_cell.length_c   1.000
_cell.angle_alpha   90.00
_cell.angle_beta   90.00
_cell.angle_gamma   90.00
#
_symmetry.space_group_name_H-M   'P 1'
#
loop_
_entity.id
_entity.type
_entity.pdbx_description
1 polymer ?
#
loop_
_entity_poly.entity_id
_entity_poly.type
_entity_poly.pdbx_seq_one_letter_code
_entity_poly.pdbx_strand_id
1 'polypeptide(L)'
;MQKPTHDTLADVGLGTPAPFIAAACSLPALLALQFLMAGQALFGRLSWDLHGALGGAIAVPVFTLLLYSLAVPRLRGFGWWAGVLAVLYVLQLVLASSGLGALAIHPFNAALLLTASLVFLFKVERRRSAQTETG
;
A
#
# COMPACT_ATOMS: atom_id res chain seq x y z
N MET A 1 29.49 2.79 17.99
CA MET A 1 28.59 3.63 17.18
C MET A 1 27.49 2.73 16.64
N GLN A 2 26.31 2.72 17.28
CA GLN A 2 25.16 1.96 16.75
C GLN A 2 24.72 2.65 15.46
N LYS A 3 24.70 1.91 14.34
CA LYS A 3 24.08 2.43 13.11
C LYS A 3 22.62 2.78 13.45
N PRO A 4 22.10 3.94 13.03
CA PRO A 4 20.68 4.20 13.11
C PRO A 4 20.02 3.26 12.11
N THR A 5 19.72 2.05 12.58
CA THR A 5 19.01 1.08 11.77
C THR A 5 17.63 1.70 11.57
N HIS A 6 17.32 2.04 10.33
CA HIS A 6 15.98 2.41 9.86
C HIS A 6 15.09 1.15 9.99
N ASP A 7 14.88 0.73 11.23
CA ASP A 7 14.58 -0.66 11.51
C ASP A 7 13.08 -0.82 11.65
N THR A 8 12.51 -1.47 10.66
CA THR A 8 11.16 -2.02 10.74
C THR A 8 11.02 -3.03 11.89
N LEU A 9 12.11 -3.38 12.59
CA LEU A 9 12.17 -4.28 13.75
C LEU A 9 12.38 -3.56 15.10
N ALA A 10 12.28 -2.23 15.17
CA ALA A 10 12.31 -1.51 16.44
C ALA A 10 11.13 -1.91 17.35
N ASP A 11 11.39 -2.13 18.65
CA ASP A 11 10.39 -2.48 19.67
C ASP A 11 9.44 -3.63 19.25
N VAL A 12 9.99 -4.67 18.64
CA VAL A 12 9.25 -5.85 18.15
C VAL A 12 8.38 -6.47 19.25
N GLY A 13 8.88 -6.58 20.48
CA GLY A 13 8.13 -7.12 21.63
C GLY A 13 6.85 -6.37 22.00
N LEU A 14 6.66 -5.13 21.54
CA LEU A 14 5.42 -4.36 21.76
C LEU A 14 4.31 -4.66 20.74
N GLY A 15 4.51 -5.64 19.85
CA GLY A 15 3.51 -6.04 18.87
C GLY A 15 3.34 -5.06 17.71
N THR A 16 2.63 -5.52 16.68
CA THR A 16 2.24 -4.72 15.50
C THR A 16 0.72 -4.54 15.54
N PRO A 17 0.18 -3.31 15.49
CA PRO A 17 -1.27 -3.09 15.58
C PRO A 17 -2.04 -3.85 14.49
N ALA A 18 -3.11 -4.54 14.86
CA ALA A 18 -3.92 -5.33 13.92
C ALA A 18 -4.46 -4.52 12.72
N PRO A 19 -4.93 -3.25 12.86
CA PRO A 19 -5.37 -2.45 11.72
C PRO A 19 -4.24 -2.17 10.72
N PHE A 20 -3.00 -2.02 11.19
CA PHE A 20 -1.83 -1.81 10.33
C PHE A 20 -1.51 -3.07 9.51
N ILE A 21 -1.60 -4.26 10.14
CA ILE A 21 -1.44 -5.54 9.45
C ILE A 21 -2.56 -5.74 8.42
N ALA A 22 -3.82 -5.50 8.80
CA ALA A 22 -4.96 -5.62 7.91
C ALA A 22 -4.84 -4.68 6.69
N ALA A 23 -4.40 -3.44 6.89
CA ALA A 23 -4.13 -2.50 5.81
C ALA A 23 -2.98 -2.98 4.90
N ALA A 24 -1.89 -3.52 5.46
CA ALA A 24 -0.76 -4.04 4.69
C ALA A 24 -1.13 -5.25 3.84
N CYS A 25 -1.99 -6.15 4.35
CA CYS A 25 -2.47 -7.32 3.60
C CYS A 25 -3.51 -6.96 2.54
N SER A 26 -4.46 -6.07 2.89
CA SER A 26 -5.55 -5.70 1.99
C SER A 26 -5.09 -4.87 0.80
N LEU A 27 -4.09 -4.00 0.96
CA LEU A 27 -3.62 -3.12 -0.11
C LEU A 27 -3.21 -3.86 -1.40
N PRO A 28 -2.27 -4.82 -1.40
CA PRO A 28 -1.91 -5.56 -2.62
C PRO A 28 -3.09 -6.36 -3.19
N ALA A 29 -3.97 -6.90 -2.33
CA ALA A 29 -5.15 -7.65 -2.77
C ALA A 29 -6.15 -6.75 -3.52
N LEU A 30 -6.43 -5.56 -2.98
CA LEU A 30 -7.30 -4.57 -3.61
C LEU A 30 -6.69 -4.02 -4.90
N LEU A 31 -5.37 -3.82 -4.95
CA LEU A 31 -4.68 -3.40 -6.18
C LEU A 31 -4.72 -4.49 -7.26
N ALA A 32 -4.55 -5.76 -6.90
CA ALA A 32 -4.72 -6.87 -7.84
C ALA A 32 -6.16 -6.93 -8.38
N LEU A 33 -7.15 -6.71 -7.50
CA LEU A 33 -8.55 -6.62 -7.91
C LEU A 33 -8.80 -5.43 -8.86
N GLN A 34 -8.15 -4.28 -8.66
CA GLN A 34 -8.23 -3.15 -9.60
C GLN A 34 -7.72 -3.51 -11.00
N PHE A 35 -6.62 -4.26 -11.11
CA PHE A 35 -6.14 -4.76 -12.41
C PHE A 35 -7.17 -5.68 -13.07
N LEU A 36 -7.75 -6.61 -12.31
CA LEU A 36 -8.80 -7.50 -12.81
C LEU A 36 -10.02 -6.71 -13.28
N MET A 37 -10.49 -5.73 -12.50
CA MET A 37 -11.63 -4.89 -12.85
C MET A 37 -11.37 -4.01 -14.07
N ALA A 38 -10.15 -3.46 -14.21
CA ALA A 38 -9.76 -2.72 -15.41
C ALA A 38 -9.79 -3.63 -16.65
N GLY A 39 -9.28 -4.86 -16.53
CA GLY A 39 -9.39 -5.86 -17.61
C GLY A 39 -10.84 -6.20 -17.97
N GLN A 40 -11.70 -6.37 -16.96
CA GLN A 40 -13.13 -6.61 -17.17
C GLN A 40 -13.88 -5.40 -17.74
N ALA A 41 -13.42 -4.18 -17.49
CA ALA A 41 -13.99 -2.97 -18.08
C ALA A 41 -13.53 -2.76 -19.53
N LEU A 42 -12.29 -3.15 -19.86
CA LEU A 42 -11.75 -3.09 -21.22
C LEU A 42 -12.32 -4.17 -22.14
N PHE A 43 -12.40 -5.41 -21.65
CA PHE A 43 -12.66 -6.59 -22.48
C PHE A 43 -13.94 -7.35 -22.09
N GLY A 44 -14.57 -6.96 -20.99
CA GLY A 44 -15.78 -7.61 -20.46
C GLY A 44 -16.98 -6.66 -20.48
N ARG A 45 -17.71 -6.63 -19.36
CA ARG A 45 -18.93 -5.83 -19.19
C ARG A 45 -18.98 -5.02 -17.89
N LEU A 46 -17.88 -5.00 -17.14
CA LEU A 46 -17.84 -4.31 -15.86
C LEU A 46 -17.73 -2.79 -16.09
N SER A 47 -18.45 -1.98 -15.32
CA SER A 47 -18.44 -0.53 -15.50
C SER A 47 -17.17 0.11 -14.95
N TRP A 48 -16.69 1.16 -15.63
CA TRP A 48 -15.60 1.99 -15.12
C TRP A 48 -15.93 2.66 -13.78
N ASP A 49 -17.22 2.90 -13.49
CA ASP A 49 -17.67 3.46 -12.22
C ASP A 49 -17.33 2.54 -11.03
N LEU A 50 -17.49 1.23 -11.19
CA LEU A 50 -17.12 0.27 -10.15
C LEU A 50 -15.60 0.25 -9.93
N HIS A 51 -14.82 0.30 -11.00
CA HIS A 51 -13.36 0.41 -10.93
C HIS A 51 -12.91 1.71 -10.25
N GLY A 52 -13.58 2.83 -10.55
CA GLY A 52 -13.32 4.12 -9.91
C GLY A 52 -13.68 4.12 -8.42
N ALA A 53 -14.85 3.58 -8.06
CA ALA A 53 -15.30 3.49 -6.67
C ALA A 53 -14.35 2.65 -5.81
N LEU A 54 -13.93 1.48 -6.28
CA LEU A 54 -12.96 0.65 -5.57
C LEU A 54 -11.59 1.34 -5.50
N GLY A 55 -11.17 2.02 -6.58
CA GLY A 55 -9.96 2.86 -6.59
C GLY A 55 -9.98 3.95 -5.51
N GLY A 56 -11.14 4.56 -5.25
CA GLY A 56 -11.34 5.48 -4.14
C GLY A 56 -11.23 4.79 -2.77
N ALA A 57 -11.82 3.61 -2.61
CA ALA A 57 -11.77 2.85 -1.36
C ALA A 57 -10.34 2.43 -0.95
N ILE A 58 -9.41 2.28 -1.91
CA ILE A 58 -8.00 1.99 -1.65
C ILE A 58 -7.30 3.11 -0.85
N ALA A 59 -7.85 4.33 -0.80
CA ALA A 59 -7.37 5.38 0.10
C ALA A 59 -7.29 4.90 1.56
N VAL A 60 -8.26 4.09 2.00
CA VAL A 60 -8.37 3.65 3.40
C VAL A 60 -7.12 2.88 3.86
N PRO A 61 -6.71 1.76 3.23
CA PRO A 61 -5.48 1.08 3.63
C PRO A 61 -4.23 1.93 3.41
N VAL A 62 -4.13 2.71 2.32
CA VAL A 62 -2.96 3.57 2.05
C VAL A 62 -2.73 4.59 3.17
N PHE A 63 -3.77 5.35 3.53
CA PHE A 63 -3.65 6.37 4.57
C PHE A 63 -3.58 5.77 5.97
N THR A 64 -4.18 4.60 6.20
CA THR A 64 -3.96 3.85 7.45
C THR A 64 -2.47 3.54 7.62
N LEU A 65 -1.81 2.98 6.61
CA LEU A 65 -0.37 2.67 6.68
C LEU A 65 0.48 3.92 6.92
N LEU A 66 0.17 5.02 6.24
CA LEU A 66 0.87 6.29 6.42
C LEU A 66 0.68 6.85 7.83
N LEU A 67 -0.56 6.99 8.29
CA LEU A 67 -0.88 7.57 9.59
C LEU A 67 -0.25 6.76 10.73
N TYR A 68 -0.32 5.43 10.69
CA TYR A 68 0.35 4.59 11.68
C TYR A 68 1.87 4.74 11.65
N SER A 69 2.48 4.81 10.47
CA SER A 69 3.94 5.01 10.34
C SER A 69 4.41 6.37 10.88
N LEU A 70 3.53 7.38 10.88
CA LEU A 70 3.82 8.71 11.42
C LEU A 70 3.52 8.81 12.93
N ALA A 71 2.39 8.23 13.37
CA ALA A 71 1.87 8.41 14.72
C ALA A 71 2.39 7.39 15.74
N VAL A 72 2.81 6.20 15.30
CA VAL A 72 3.26 5.13 16.19
C VAL A 72 4.78 5.02 16.15
N PRO A 73 5.50 5.37 17.24
CA PRO A 73 6.97 5.44 17.22
C PRO A 73 7.67 4.18 16.72
N ARG A 74 7.20 3.00 17.16
CA ARG A 74 7.75 1.69 16.75
C ARG A 74 7.50 1.30 15.29
N LEU A 75 6.67 2.06 14.56
CA LEU A 75 6.38 1.85 13.14
C LEU A 75 7.07 2.88 12.22
N ARG A 76 7.84 3.82 12.75
CA ARG A 76 8.51 4.88 11.96
C ARG A 76 9.47 4.33 10.89
N GLY A 77 10.01 3.12 11.10
CA GLY A 77 10.82 2.41 10.12
C GLY A 77 10.09 2.12 8.80
N PHE A 78 8.76 2.11 8.79
CA PHE A 78 7.93 1.94 7.60
C PHE A 78 7.63 3.26 6.86
N GLY A 79 7.95 4.41 7.46
CA GLY A 79 7.52 5.73 6.99
C GLY A 79 7.93 6.03 5.54
N TRP A 80 9.14 5.67 5.12
CA TRP A 80 9.58 5.86 3.73
C TRP A 80 8.69 5.12 2.74
N TRP A 81 8.46 3.82 2.97
CA TRP A 81 7.63 3.02 2.08
C TRP A 81 6.16 3.40 2.15
N ALA A 82 5.64 3.77 3.33
CA ALA A 82 4.29 4.32 3.44
C ALA A 82 4.13 5.63 2.66
N GLY A 83 5.15 6.49 2.68
CA GLY A 83 5.21 7.71 1.87
C GLY A 83 5.21 7.41 0.37
N VAL A 84 6.04 6.46 -0.08
CA VAL A 84 6.06 6.01 -1.49
C VAL A 84 4.67 5.51 -1.92
N LEU A 85 4.02 4.69 -1.11
CA LEU A 85 2.65 4.21 -1.38
C LEU A 85 1.65 5.36 -1.51
N ALA A 86 1.69 6.33 -0.59
CA ALA A 86 0.80 7.48 -0.61
C ALA A 86 1.02 8.36 -1.84
N VAL A 87 2.27 8.63 -2.21
CA VAL A 87 2.61 9.42 -3.41
C VAL A 87 2.15 8.70 -4.68
N LEU A 88 2.45 7.41 -4.81
CA LEU A 88 2.03 6.61 -5.96
C LEU A 88 0.50 6.53 -6.05
N TYR A 89 -0.21 6.41 -4.92
CA TYR A 89 -1.67 6.41 -4.87
C TYR A 89 -2.26 7.75 -5.30
N VAL A 90 -1.75 8.87 -4.78
CA VAL A 90 -2.21 10.22 -5.18
C VAL A 90 -1.92 10.45 -6.66
N LEU A 91 -0.75 10.06 -7.14
CA LEU A 91 -0.41 10.13 -8.56
C LEU A 91 -1.38 9.28 -9.40
N GLN A 92 -1.80 8.11 -8.91
CA GLN A 92 -2.79 7.27 -9.59
C GLN A 92 -4.13 8.00 -9.80
N LEU A 93 -4.61 8.72 -8.79
CA LEU A 93 -5.85 9.51 -8.87
C LEU A 93 -5.72 10.70 -9.84
N VAL A 94 -4.58 11.38 -9.81
CA VAL A 94 -4.30 12.48 -10.74
C VAL A 94 -4.26 11.95 -12.18
N LEU A 95 -3.56 10.84 -12.42
CA LEU A 95 -3.50 10.22 -13.75
C LEU A 95 -4.88 9.76 -14.25
N ALA A 96 -5.72 9.23 -13.36
CA ALA A 96 -7.08 8.80 -13.71
C ALA A 96 -7.99 9.96 -14.16
N SER A 97 -7.74 11.17 -13.65
CA SER A 97 -8.58 12.35 -13.89
C SER A 97 -8.03 13.33 -14.94
N SER A 98 -6.84 13.08 -15.50
CA SER A 98 -6.11 14.03 -16.36
C SER A 98 -6.19 13.74 -17.87
N GLY A 99 -7.19 12.96 -18.31
CA GLY A 99 -7.45 12.68 -19.74
C GLY A 99 -6.64 11.52 -20.34
N LEU A 100 -6.81 11.30 -21.66
CA LEU A 100 -6.35 10.08 -22.36
C LEU A 100 -4.83 9.88 -22.33
N GLY A 101 -4.04 10.95 -22.44
CA GLY A 101 -2.57 10.86 -22.39
C GLY A 101 -2.06 10.40 -21.02
N ALA A 102 -2.67 10.89 -19.94
CA ALA A 102 -2.33 10.48 -18.58
C ALA A 102 -2.79 9.04 -18.29
N LEU A 103 -3.95 8.64 -18.84
CA LEU A 103 -4.45 7.26 -18.75
C LEU A 103 -3.50 6.23 -19.39
N ALA A 104 -2.68 6.60 -20.37
CA ALA A 104 -1.66 5.68 -20.91
C ALA A 104 -0.57 5.33 -19.89
N ILE A 105 -0.29 6.24 -18.94
CA ILE A 105 0.71 6.06 -17.88
C ILE A 105 0.08 5.40 -16.63
N HIS A 106 -1.24 5.51 -16.48
CA HIS A 106 -1.97 5.03 -15.31
C HIS A 106 -1.73 3.54 -14.98
N PRO A 107 -1.71 2.59 -15.93
CA PRO A 107 -1.40 1.18 -15.63
C PRO A 107 0.05 0.97 -15.18
N PHE A 108 0.99 1.77 -15.68
CA PHE A 108 2.39 1.70 -15.28
C PHE A 108 2.55 2.13 -13.81
N ASN A 109 1.93 3.24 -13.41
CA ASN A 109 1.94 3.67 -12.02
C ASN A 109 1.19 2.68 -11.10
N ALA A 110 0.09 2.07 -11.57
CA ALA A 110 -0.58 0.99 -10.83
C ALA A 110 0.36 -0.20 -10.56
N ALA A 111 1.19 -0.57 -11.53
CA ALA A 111 2.14 -1.68 -11.38
C ALA A 111 3.21 -1.33 -10.33
N LEU A 112 3.75 -0.11 -10.37
CA LEU A 112 4.69 0.39 -9.36
C LEU A 112 4.06 0.41 -7.96
N LEU A 113 2.81 0.87 -7.85
CA LEU A 113 2.06 0.88 -6.59
C LEU A 113 1.84 -0.53 -6.05
N LEU A 114 1.46 -1.48 -6.91
CA LEU A 114 1.33 -2.90 -6.54
C LEU A 114 2.67 -3.47 -6.06
N THR A 115 3.76 -3.27 -6.80
CA THR A 115 5.10 -3.73 -6.39
C THR A 115 5.52 -3.13 -5.04
N ALA A 116 5.36 -1.82 -4.86
CA ALA A 116 5.66 -1.16 -3.59
C ALA A 116 4.81 -1.73 -2.44
N SER A 117 3.53 -2.06 -2.69
CA SER A 117 2.65 -2.64 -1.69
C SER A 117 3.07 -4.05 -1.26
N LEU A 118 3.57 -4.86 -2.20
CA LEU A 118 4.12 -6.18 -1.91
C LEU A 118 5.42 -6.09 -1.11
N VAL A 119 6.30 -5.13 -1.45
CA VAL A 119 7.52 -4.86 -0.66
C VAL A 119 7.17 -4.39 0.75
N PHE A 120 6.13 -3.55 0.89
CA PHE A 120 5.64 -3.12 2.20
C PHE A 120 5.11 -4.31 3.01
N LEU A 121 4.24 -5.13 2.43
CA LEU A 121 3.69 -6.33 3.06
C LEU A 121 4.80 -7.28 3.50
N PHE A 122 5.80 -7.54 2.65
CA PHE A 122 6.95 -8.36 3.00
C PHE A 122 7.68 -7.85 4.26
N LYS A 123 7.87 -6.53 4.39
CA LYS A 123 8.48 -5.93 5.59
C LYS A 123 7.62 -6.09 6.84
N VAL A 124 6.30 -6.00 6.69
CA VAL A 124 5.35 -6.24 7.79
C VAL A 124 5.40 -7.70 8.23
N GLU A 125 5.36 -8.65 7.30
CA GLU A 125 5.46 -10.08 7.61
C GLU A 125 6.81 -10.42 8.25
N ARG A 126 7.92 -9.87 7.74
CA ARG A 126 9.23 -10.02 8.38
C ARG A 126 9.22 -9.55 9.85
N ARG A 127 8.58 -8.41 10.14
CA ARG A 127 8.42 -7.93 11.51
C ARG A 127 7.59 -8.90 12.34
N ARG A 128 6.48 -9.43 11.81
CA ARG A 128 5.61 -10.38 12.50
C ARG A 128 6.33 -11.69 12.82
N SER A 129 7.14 -12.23 11.90
CA SER A 129 7.94 -13.43 12.17
C SER A 129 8.93 -13.20 13.31
N ALA A 130 9.61 -12.05 13.34
CA ALA A 130 10.51 -11.69 14.43
C ALA A 130 9.79 -11.52 15.78
N GLN A 131 8.50 -11.16 15.80
CA GLN A 131 7.71 -11.08 17.03
C GLN A 131 7.49 -12.46 17.66
N THR A 132 7.19 -13.45 16.83
CA THR A 132 6.97 -14.83 17.28
C THR A 132 8.23 -15.47 17.86
N GLU A 133 9.41 -15.09 17.38
CA GLU A 133 10.70 -15.59 17.90
C GLU A 133 11.08 -14.99 19.28
N THR A 134 10.42 -13.91 19.70
CA THR A 134 10.72 -13.19 20.95
C THR A 134 9.73 -13.42 22.09
N GLY A 135 8.64 -14.14 21.84
CA GLY A 135 7.60 -14.48 22.82
C GLY A 135 7.68 -15.94 23.24
#